data_AF-A0A841MLR9-F1
#
_entry.id   AF-A0A841MLR9-F1
#
_cell.length_a   1.000
_cell.length_b   1.000
_cell.length_c   1.000
_cell.angle_alpha   90.00
_cell.angle_beta   90.00
_cell.angle_gamma   90.00
#
_symmetry.space_group_name_H-M   'P 1'
#
loop_
_entity.id
_entity.type
_entity.pdbx_description
1 polymer ?
#
loop_
_entity_poly.entity_id
_entity_poly.type
_entity_poly.pdbx_seq_one_letter_code
_entity_poly.pdbx_strand_id
1 'polypeptide(L)'
;MNEIFKPEGRISRRKYLVLFLFFYFTNILSLMMMWQSYQQEAWPTFFSFTIVLIASIVVLLIQAIKRFHDIGMDWKYALYLLIPPPVNFIGFIWLAAKKGQDGPNEYGPDPRKTDLI
;
A
#
# COMPACT_ATOMS: atom_id res chain seq x y z
N MET A 1 8.71 -17.12 2.13
CA MET A 1 8.72 -16.62 0.73
C MET A 1 7.61 -15.58 0.59
N ASN A 2 8.01 -14.30 0.64
CA ASN A 2 7.26 -13.10 0.25
C ASN A 2 5.91 -12.80 0.94
N GLU A 3 5.91 -12.67 2.28
CA GLU A 3 4.78 -12.15 3.07
C GLU A 3 4.22 -10.81 2.56
N ILE A 4 5.03 -10.01 1.86
CA ILE A 4 4.64 -8.71 1.30
C ILE A 4 3.60 -8.86 0.17
N PHE A 5 3.66 -9.93 -0.61
CA PHE A 5 2.82 -10.10 -1.81
C PHE A 5 1.57 -10.96 -1.58
N LYS A 6 1.40 -11.48 -0.37
CA LYS A 6 0.23 -12.26 0.04
C LYS A 6 -0.82 -11.33 0.65
N PRO A 7 -2.10 -11.34 0.24
CA PRO A 7 -3.13 -10.52 0.89
C PRO A 7 -3.54 -11.04 2.28
N GLU A 8 -3.16 -12.27 2.62
CA GLU A 8 -3.49 -12.88 3.91
C GLU A 8 -2.65 -12.29 5.05
N GLY A 9 -3.20 -12.40 6.27
CA GLY A 9 -2.53 -11.96 7.49
C GLY A 9 -2.78 -10.50 7.84
N ARG A 10 -1.98 -10.02 8.78
CA ARG A 10 -2.08 -8.70 9.41
C ARG A 10 -0.76 -7.97 9.34
N ILE A 11 -0.83 -6.64 9.35
CA ILE A 11 0.36 -5.78 9.37
C ILE A 11 0.25 -4.75 10.50
N SER A 12 1.36 -4.50 11.19
CA SER A 12 1.44 -3.47 12.21
C SER A 12 1.28 -2.07 11.59
N ARG A 13 0.92 -1.08 12.41
CA ARG A 13 0.83 0.31 11.95
C ARG A 13 2.16 0.88 11.49
N ARG A 14 3.25 0.56 12.20
CA ARG A 14 4.58 1.08 11.88
C ARG A 14 5.06 0.56 10.54
N LYS A 15 5.02 -0.76 10.35
CA LYS A 15 5.41 -1.40 9.09
C LYS A 15 4.52 -0.93 7.93
N TYR A 16 3.21 -0.83 8.15
CA TYR A 16 2.29 -0.28 7.15
C TYR A 16 2.66 1.16 6.76
N LEU A 17 2.92 2.04 7.74
CA LEU A 17 3.27 3.44 7.47
C LEU A 17 4.59 3.57 6.71
N VAL A 18 5.61 2.78 7.07
CA VAL A 18 6.90 2.77 6.36
C VAL A 18 6.72 2.33 4.90
N LEU A 19 6.01 1.21 4.67
CA LEU A 19 5.73 0.73 3.31
C LEU A 19 4.86 1.72 2.54
N PHE A 20 3.84 2.30 3.18
CA PHE A 20 2.99 3.31 2.58
C PHE A 20 3.82 4.50 2.09
N LEU A 21 4.65 5.09 2.95
CA LEU A 21 5.50 6.23 2.58
C LEU A 21 6.45 5.85 1.44
N PHE A 22 7.16 4.72 1.55
CA PHE A 22 8.11 4.27 0.54
C PHE A 22 7.47 4.13 -0.85
N PHE A 23 6.35 3.41 -0.95
CA PHE A 23 5.66 3.22 -2.23
C PHE A 23 4.93 4.47 -2.69
N TYR A 24 4.43 5.32 -1.79
CA TYR A 24 3.80 6.59 -2.15
C TYR A 24 4.82 7.54 -2.81
N PHE A 25 6.04 7.66 -2.25
CA PHE A 25 7.12 8.41 -2.89
C PHE A 25 7.55 7.79 -4.22
N THR A 26 7.61 6.45 -4.30
CA THR A 26 7.88 5.74 -5.56
C THR A 26 6.84 6.08 -6.63
N ASN A 27 5.55 6.15 -6.27
CA ASN A 27 4.49 6.54 -7.20
C ASN A 27 4.66 7.98 -7.69
N ILE A 28 4.97 8.93 -6.81
CA ILE A 28 5.21 10.32 -7.19
C ILE A 28 6.38 10.42 -8.17
N LEU A 29 7.50 9.76 -7.87
CA LEU A 29 8.67 9.73 -8.76
C LEU A 29 8.35 9.10 -10.11
N SER A 30 7.63 7.98 -10.13
CA SER A 30 7.20 7.34 -11.38
C SER A 30 6.32 8.28 -12.22
N LEU A 31 5.37 8.99 -11.61
CA LEU A 31 4.52 9.95 -12.31
C LEU A 31 5.32 11.13 -12.88
N MET A 32 6.29 11.66 -12.12
CA MET A 32 7.18 12.73 -12.60
C MET A 32 8.03 12.27 -13.79
N MET A 33 8.61 11.07 -13.71
CA MET A 33 9.42 10.49 -14.78
C MET A 33 8.57 10.16 -16.02
N MET A 34 7.34 9.68 -15.84
CA MET A 34 6.38 9.46 -16.94
C MET A 34 6.06 10.78 -17.63
N TRP A 35 5.75 11.84 -16.88
CA TRP A 35 5.47 13.16 -17.44
C TRP A 35 6.66 13.68 -18.25
N GLN A 36 7.87 13.64 -17.69
CA GLN A 36 9.08 14.05 -18.40
C GLN A 36 9.32 13.22 -19.67
N SER A 37 9.15 11.89 -19.59
CA SER A 37 9.37 10.99 -20.73
C SER A 37 8.36 11.22 -21.85
N TYR A 38 7.12 11.55 -21.49
CA TYR A 38 6.07 11.91 -22.45
C TYR A 38 6.44 13.18 -23.22
N GLN A 39 6.94 14.23 -22.54
CA GLN A 39 7.38 15.47 -23.18
C GLN A 39 8.59 15.29 -24.11
N GLN A 40 9.42 14.29 -23.86
CA GLN A 40 10.62 13.99 -24.64
C GLN A 40 10.39 12.87 -25.68
N GLU A 41 9.14 12.40 -25.85
CA GLU A 41 8.77 11.26 -26.70
C GLU A 41 9.60 9.98 -26.42
N ALA A 42 10.11 9.84 -25.20
CA ALA A 42 10.92 8.71 -24.75
C ALA A 42 10.03 7.53 -24.32
N TRP A 43 9.33 6.93 -25.28
CA TRP A 43 8.34 5.87 -25.06
C TRP A 43 8.85 4.67 -24.22
N PRO A 44 10.07 4.12 -24.42
CA PRO A 44 10.56 3.01 -23.61
C PRO A 44 10.64 3.35 -22.11
N THR A 45 11.08 4.56 -21.79
CA THR A 45 11.18 5.04 -20.41
C THR A 45 9.78 5.27 -19.82
N PHE A 46 8.86 5.85 -20.60
CA PHE A 46 7.46 6.03 -20.20
C PHE A 46 6.80 4.70 -19.80
N PHE A 47 6.92 3.66 -20.64
CA PHE A 47 6.35 2.35 -20.34
C PHE A 47 7.01 1.67 -19.15
N SER A 48 8.33 1.82 -19.00
CA SER A 48 9.06 1.27 -17.85
C SER A 48 8.53 1.83 -16.53
N PHE A 49 8.37 3.16 -16.42
CA PHE A 49 7.81 3.78 -15.20
C PHE A 49 6.32 3.49 -15.02
N THR A 50 5.57 3.26 -16.10
CA THR A 50 4.17 2.81 -16.02
C THR A 50 4.08 1.44 -15.34
N ILE A 51 4.96 0.49 -15.70
CA ILE A 51 5.02 -0.83 -15.07
C ILE A 51 5.37 -0.71 -13.58
N VAL A 52 6.37 0.12 -13.26
CA VAL A 52 6.76 0.38 -11.86
C VAL A 52 5.60 0.94 -11.06
N LEU A 53 4.88 1.92 -11.60
CA LEU A 53 3.71 2.54 -10.97
C LEU A 53 2.58 1.54 -10.70
N ILE A 54 2.28 0.67 -11.67
CA ILE A 54 1.24 -0.35 -11.48
C ILE A 54 1.67 -1.35 -10.40
N ALA A 55 2.91 -1.82 -10.45
CA ALA A 55 3.43 -2.78 -9.48
C ALA A 55 3.42 -2.22 -8.04
N SER A 56 3.83 -0.96 -7.86
CA SER A 56 3.81 -0.30 -6.54
C SER A 56 2.40 -0.09 -6.01
N ILE A 57 1.43 0.26 -6.86
CA ILE A 57 0.01 0.38 -6.48
C ILE A 57 -0.53 -0.98 -6.00
N VAL A 58 -0.23 -2.07 -6.72
CA VAL A 58 -0.66 -3.42 -6.33
C VAL A 58 -0.09 -3.79 -4.95
N VAL A 59 1.20 -3.54 -4.71
CA VAL A 59 1.81 -3.84 -3.42
C VAL A 59 1.21 -2.99 -2.29
N LEU A 60 0.92 -1.71 -2.53
CA LEU A 60 0.25 -0.83 -1.58
C LEU A 60 -1.15 -1.34 -1.20
N LEU A 61 -1.92 -1.80 -2.19
CA LEU A 61 -3.25 -2.37 -1.96
C LEU A 61 -3.18 -3.63 -1.11
N ILE A 62 -2.22 -4.52 -1.39
CA ILE A 62 -2.00 -5.72 -0.58
C ILE A 62 -1.68 -5.34 0.87
N GLN A 63 -0.85 -4.32 1.11
CA GLN A 63 -0.58 -3.87 2.48
C GLN A 63 -1.81 -3.24 3.14
N ALA A 64 -2.62 -2.50 2.38
CA ALA A 64 -3.86 -1.92 2.88
C ALA A 64 -4.88 -3.00 3.27
N ILE A 65 -5.00 -4.08 2.49
CA ILE A 65 -5.84 -5.24 2.82
C ILE A 65 -5.42 -5.83 4.17
N LYS A 66 -4.13 -6.13 4.36
CA LYS A 66 -3.61 -6.60 5.66
C LYS A 66 -3.88 -5.61 6.80
N ARG A 67 -3.93 -4.31 6.50
CA ARG A 67 -4.21 -3.26 7.50
C ARG A 67 -5.70 -3.21 7.85
N PHE A 68 -6.60 -3.40 6.88
CA PHE A 68 -8.03 -3.59 7.14
C PHE A 68 -8.26 -4.84 7.99
N HIS A 69 -7.61 -5.96 7.66
CA HIS A 69 -7.64 -7.18 8.47
C HIS A 69 -7.17 -6.94 9.91
N ASP A 70 -6.13 -6.12 10.13
CA ASP A 70 -5.69 -5.78 11.48
C ASP A 70 -6.72 -4.93 12.26
N ILE A 71 -7.52 -4.13 11.57
CA ILE A 71 -8.60 -3.33 12.18
C ILE A 71 -9.89 -4.16 12.36
N GLY A 72 -9.95 -5.38 11.81
CA GLY A 72 -11.12 -6.25 11.84
C GLY A 72 -12.15 -5.90 10.77
N MET A 73 -11.69 -5.41 9.62
CA MET A 73 -12.54 -5.05 8.48
C MET A 73 -12.23 -5.92 7.26
N ASP A 74 -13.26 -6.13 6.43
CA ASP A 74 -13.16 -6.90 5.18
C ASP A 74 -12.23 -6.22 4.15
N TRP A 75 -11.58 -7.00 3.31
CA TRP A 75 -10.64 -6.51 2.29
C TRP A 75 -11.29 -5.56 1.27
N LYS A 76 -12.62 -5.69 1.06
CA LYS A 76 -13.40 -4.90 0.09
C LYS A 76 -13.24 -3.40 0.29
N TYR A 77 -13.01 -2.95 1.53
CA TYR A 77 -12.79 -1.53 1.82
C TYR A 77 -11.48 -0.99 1.21
N ALA A 78 -10.53 -1.86 0.88
CA ALA A 78 -9.32 -1.47 0.14
C ALA A 78 -9.62 -0.99 -1.28
N LEU A 79 -10.75 -1.37 -1.89
CA LEU A 79 -11.14 -0.89 -3.21
C LEU A 79 -11.43 0.62 -3.21
N TYR A 80 -11.87 1.19 -2.09
CA TYR A 80 -12.06 2.64 -1.97
C TYR A 80 -10.73 3.41 -2.06
N LEU A 81 -9.59 2.77 -1.82
CA LEU A 81 -8.26 3.37 -1.97
C LEU A 81 -7.82 3.48 -3.44
N LEU A 82 -8.56 2.87 -4.37
CA LEU A 82 -8.35 3.08 -5.82
C LEU A 82 -8.92 4.41 -6.30
N ILE A 83 -9.79 5.06 -5.51
CA ILE A 83 -10.32 6.37 -5.85
C ILE A 83 -9.16 7.39 -5.84
N PRO A 84 -8.95 8.18 -6.90
CA PRO A 84 -7.83 9.11 -6.97
C PRO A 84 -7.75 10.10 -5.80
N PRO A 85 -6.58 10.75 -5.60
CA PRO A 85 -6.43 11.80 -4.61
C PRO A 85 -7.50 12.89 -4.74
N PRO A 86 -7.97 13.49 -3.62
CA PRO A 86 -7.43 13.32 -2.27
C PRO A 86 -8.02 12.12 -1.47
N VAL A 87 -9.02 11.42 -2.01
CA VAL A 87 -9.80 10.41 -1.26
C VAL A 87 -8.92 9.25 -0.80
N ASN A 88 -8.10 8.68 -1.69
CA ASN A 88 -7.18 7.60 -1.32
C ASN A 88 -6.21 8.01 -0.21
N PHE A 89 -5.64 9.22 -0.28
CA PHE A 89 -4.63 9.70 0.64
C PHE A 89 -5.20 9.79 2.06
N ILE A 90 -6.40 10.35 2.19
CA ILE A 90 -7.14 10.37 3.47
C ILE A 90 -7.36 8.95 3.99
N GLY A 91 -7.73 8.01 3.11
CA GLY A 91 -7.89 6.59 3.46
C GLY A 91 -6.61 5.93 3.96
N PHE A 92 -5.48 6.15 3.30
CA PHE A 92 -4.17 5.64 3.73
C PHE A 92 -3.75 6.21 5.09
N ILE A 93 -3.95 7.52 5.31
CA ILE A 93 -3.66 8.16 6.59
C ILE A 93 -4.56 7.62 7.70
N TRP A 94 -5.86 7.45 7.43
CA TRP A 94 -6.80 6.87 8.38
C TRP A 94 -6.38 5.45 8.78
N LEU A 95 -5.98 4.62 7.82
CA LEU A 95 -5.48 3.26 8.05
C LEU A 95 -4.22 3.24 8.91
N ALA A 96 -3.32 4.21 8.73
CA ALA A 96 -2.12 4.35 9.54
C ALA A 96 -2.43 4.84 10.97
N ALA A 97 -3.44 5.69 11.15
CA ALA A 97 -3.83 6.21 12.46
C ALA A 97 -4.63 5.18 13.29
N LYS A 98 -5.52 4.41 12.65
CA LYS A 98 -6.52 3.59 13.35
C LYS A 98 -5.93 2.44 14.16
N LYS A 99 -6.32 2.42 15.45
CA LYS A 99 -6.56 1.25 16.32
C LYS A 99 -6.51 -0.15 15.65
N GLY A 100 -5.41 -0.90 15.71
CA GLY A 100 -5.46 -2.35 15.39
C GLY A 100 -6.11 -3.16 16.51
N GLN A 101 -6.75 -4.29 16.22
CA GLN A 101 -7.27 -5.21 17.23
C GLN A 101 -6.14 -5.81 18.08
N ASP A 102 -6.37 -5.94 19.39
CA ASP A 102 -5.40 -6.52 20.32
C ASP A 102 -5.56 -8.05 20.38
N GLY A 103 -4.44 -8.78 20.33
CA GLY A 103 -4.49 -10.26 20.32
C GLY A 103 -4.79 -10.86 18.94
N PRO A 104 -4.96 -12.19 18.84
CA PRO A 104 -5.30 -12.86 17.58
C PRO A 104 -6.72 -12.52 17.12
N ASN A 105 -6.94 -12.48 15.80
CA ASN A 105 -8.26 -12.34 15.20
C ASN A 105 -8.46 -13.37 14.07
N GLU A 106 -9.58 -13.31 13.36
CA GLU A 106 -9.93 -14.23 12.25
C GLU A 106 -8.90 -14.23 11.09
N TYR A 107 -8.12 -13.15 10.96
CA TYR A 107 -7.09 -12.99 9.94
C TYR A 107 -5.69 -13.38 10.42
N GLY A 108 -5.52 -13.80 11.67
CA GLY A 108 -4.28 -14.36 12.21
C GLY A 108 -3.77 -13.70 13.50
N PRO A 109 -2.53 -14.05 13.89
CA PRO A 109 -1.93 -13.59 15.15
C PRO A 109 -1.63 -12.09 15.15
N ASP A 110 -1.47 -11.51 16.34
CA ASP A 110 -1.15 -10.09 16.50
C ASP A 110 0.18 -9.74 15.79
N PRO A 111 0.17 -8.83 14.80
CA PRO A 111 1.37 -8.50 14.02
C PRO A 111 2.43 -7.77 14.85
N ARG A 112 2.10 -7.24 16.02
CA ARG A 112 3.07 -6.55 16.90
C ARG A 112 4.08 -7.52 17.53
N LYS A 113 3.75 -8.81 17.59
CA LYS A 113 4.65 -9.85 18.13
C LYS A 113 5.69 -10.30 17.11
N THR A 114 5.41 -10.11 15.82
CA THR A 114 6.24 -10.55 14.70
C THR A 114 6.84 -9.38 13.93
N ASP A 115 6.56 -8.14 14.36
CA ASP A 115 7.15 -6.95 13.77
C ASP A 115 8.61 -6.81 14.23
N LEU A 116 9.51 -6.78 13.26
CA LEU A 116 10.96 -6.66 13.47
C LEU A 116 11.47 -5.23 13.22
N ILE A 117 10.56 -4.31 12.86
CA ILE A 117 10.81 -2.88 12.64
C ILE A 117 10.39 -2.09 13.88
#